data_AF-A0AAW3N9F9-F1
#
_entry.id   AF-A0AAW3N9F9-F1
#
_cell.length_a   1.000
_cell.length_b   1.000
_cell.length_c   1.000
_cell.angle_alpha   90.00
_cell.angle_beta   90.00
_cell.angle_gamma   90.00
#
_symmetry.space_group_name_H-M   'P 1'
#
loop_
_entity.id
_entity.type
_entity.pdbx_description
1 polymer ?
#
loop_
_entity_poly.entity_id
_entity_poly.type
_entity_poly.pdbx_seq_one_letter_code
_entity_poly.pdbx_strand_id
1 'polypeptide(L)'
;MTPDTIHARLAFLREAERLKDVLRSGHTSAGRAESTAEHSWRLCLMALVFADALDGVDPLKLLKLCVVHDLGEALHGDIPAVEQAAHPDKSAHERRDLLTLTAGLDAALRDEIVALWDEYEQAASPEAKAVKALDKLETILQHNQGDNPPDFDYAFNLGYGRRHTDASPLFRAIRAIVDADTQSRIDAGARRA
;
A
#
# COMPACT_ATOMS: atom_id res chain seq x y z
N MET A 1 -4.04 -8.51 -30.69
CA MET A 1 -2.84 -8.64 -29.84
C MET A 1 -1.89 -9.62 -30.52
N THR A 2 -0.62 -9.26 -30.71
CA THR A 2 0.37 -10.12 -31.38
C THR A 2 1.08 -11.03 -30.36
N PRO A 3 1.73 -12.13 -30.78
CA PRO A 3 2.59 -12.93 -29.91
C PRO A 3 3.63 -12.10 -29.17
N ASP A 4 4.30 -11.16 -29.84
CA ASP A 4 5.29 -10.27 -29.22
C ASP A 4 4.69 -9.41 -28.09
N THR A 5 3.47 -8.89 -28.30
CA THR A 5 2.74 -8.15 -27.26
C THR A 5 2.44 -9.03 -26.04
N ILE A 6 2.07 -10.29 -26.27
CA ILE A 6 1.81 -11.26 -25.21
C ILE A 6 3.12 -11.56 -24.45
N HIS A 7 4.22 -11.81 -25.17
CA HIS A 7 5.53 -12.07 -24.57
C HIS A 7 5.99 -10.91 -23.68
N ALA A 8 5.84 -9.67 -24.14
CA ALA A 8 6.15 -8.46 -23.38
C ALA A 8 5.31 -8.35 -22.10
N ARG A 9 3.99 -8.56 -22.19
CA ARG A 9 3.10 -8.53 -21.02
C ARG A 9 3.42 -9.64 -20.02
N LEU A 10 3.76 -10.85 -20.50
CA LEU A 10 4.20 -11.94 -19.63
C LEU A 10 5.58 -11.66 -19.00
N ALA A 11 6.50 -10.99 -19.71
CA ALA A 11 7.78 -10.58 -19.14
C ALA A 11 7.58 -9.56 -18.00
N PHE A 12 6.74 -8.55 -18.20
CA PHE A 12 6.34 -7.61 -17.15
C PHE A 12 5.79 -8.34 -15.90
N LEU A 13 4.87 -9.29 -16.09
CA LEU A 13 4.28 -10.06 -14.98
C LEU A 13 5.32 -10.94 -14.25
N ARG A 14 6.32 -11.47 -14.97
CA ARG A 14 7.43 -12.22 -14.35
C ARG A 14 8.31 -11.32 -13.49
N GLU A 15 8.57 -10.08 -13.91
CA GLU A 15 9.35 -9.14 -13.11
C GLU A 15 8.54 -8.59 -11.92
N ALA A 16 7.25 -8.29 -12.11
CA ALA A 16 6.37 -7.80 -11.03
C ALA A 16 6.17 -8.83 -9.92
N GLU A 17 6.39 -10.11 -10.21
CA GLU A 17 6.32 -11.22 -9.25
C GLU A 17 7.26 -11.03 -8.06
N ARG A 18 8.37 -10.30 -8.24
CA ARG A 18 9.33 -9.97 -7.19
C ARG A 18 8.70 -9.31 -5.96
N LEU A 19 7.56 -8.61 -6.11
CA LEU A 19 6.81 -8.06 -4.97
C LEU A 19 6.36 -9.11 -3.95
N LYS A 20 6.29 -10.39 -4.32
CA LYS A 20 5.98 -11.47 -3.37
C LYS A 20 7.11 -11.70 -2.37
N ASP A 21 8.34 -11.34 -2.74
CA ASP A 21 9.54 -11.49 -1.91
C ASP A 21 10.01 -10.15 -1.30
N VAL A 22 9.40 -9.03 -1.68
CA VAL A 22 9.61 -7.74 -1.01
C VAL A 22 8.85 -7.76 0.32
N LEU A 23 9.59 -7.87 1.43
CA LEU A 23 9.01 -7.94 2.77
C LEU A 23 8.80 -6.56 3.37
N ARG A 24 7.67 -6.40 4.08
CA ARG A 24 7.28 -5.22 4.83
C ARG A 24 7.60 -5.38 6.32
N SER A 25 7.55 -4.27 7.04
CA SER A 25 7.74 -4.26 8.51
C SER A 25 6.61 -4.95 9.30
N GLY A 26 5.40 -5.02 8.73
CA GLY A 26 4.26 -5.68 9.35
C GLY A 26 4.39 -7.21 9.38
N HIS A 27 3.98 -7.84 10.47
CA HIS A 27 3.97 -9.30 10.59
C HIS A 27 2.55 -9.84 10.61
N THR A 28 2.33 -11.02 10.04
CA THR A 28 1.09 -11.78 10.15
C THR A 28 0.83 -12.22 11.59
N SER A 29 -0.40 -12.65 11.90
CA SER A 29 -0.72 -13.18 13.24
C SER A 29 0.00 -14.48 13.61
N ALA A 30 0.68 -15.11 12.65
CA ALA A 30 1.54 -16.27 12.85
C ALA A 30 3.04 -15.91 12.91
N GLY A 31 3.38 -14.62 12.91
CA GLY A 31 4.75 -14.12 13.09
C GLY A 31 5.61 -14.09 11.82
N ARG A 32 5.06 -14.39 10.64
CA ARG A 32 5.78 -14.20 9.36
C ARG A 32 5.65 -12.74 8.90
N ALA A 33 6.74 -12.14 8.43
CA ALA A 33 6.69 -10.84 7.75
C ALA A 33 5.77 -10.88 6.51
N GLU A 34 4.90 -9.89 6.38
CA GLU A 34 4.06 -9.66 5.21
C GLU A 34 4.91 -9.27 3.99
N SER A 35 4.49 -9.62 2.77
CA SER A 35 5.08 -9.07 1.55
C SER A 35 4.26 -7.94 0.93
N THR A 36 4.88 -7.07 0.13
CA THR A 36 4.18 -5.99 -0.58
C THR A 36 3.05 -6.50 -1.48
N ALA A 37 3.20 -7.70 -2.07
CA ALA A 37 2.11 -8.33 -2.81
C ALA A 37 0.92 -8.73 -1.90
N GLU A 38 1.18 -9.24 -0.70
CA GLU A 38 0.15 -9.62 0.27
C GLU A 38 -0.61 -8.39 0.81
N HIS A 39 0.13 -7.32 1.12
CA HIS A 39 -0.41 -5.99 1.45
C HIS A 39 -1.35 -5.50 0.34
N SER A 40 -0.86 -5.45 -0.90
CA SER A 40 -1.63 -4.96 -2.04
C SER A 40 -2.89 -5.77 -2.28
N TRP A 41 -2.84 -7.10 -2.09
CA TRP A 41 -4.02 -7.96 -2.15
C TRP A 41 -5.04 -7.60 -1.08
N ARG A 42 -4.62 -7.44 0.18
CA ARG A 42 -5.55 -7.15 1.28
C ARG A 42 -6.09 -5.72 1.21
N LEU A 43 -5.31 -4.78 0.69
CA LEU A 43 -5.75 -3.43 0.35
C LEU A 43 -6.86 -3.46 -0.71
N CYS A 44 -6.72 -4.26 -1.77
CA CYS A 44 -7.79 -4.45 -2.76
C CYS A 44 -9.07 -5.03 -2.11
N LEU A 45 -8.92 -6.01 -1.23
CA LEU A 45 -10.05 -6.59 -0.50
C LEU A 45 -10.72 -5.55 0.41
N MET A 46 -9.94 -4.74 1.13
CA MET A 46 -10.45 -3.64 1.96
C MET A 46 -11.20 -2.61 1.10
N ALA A 47 -10.65 -2.23 -0.05
CA ALA A 47 -11.30 -1.33 -0.99
C ALA A 47 -12.66 -1.87 -1.49
N LEU A 48 -12.74 -3.17 -1.78
CA LEU A 48 -14.01 -3.83 -2.16
C LEU A 48 -15.04 -3.83 -1.04
N VAL A 49 -14.62 -4.12 0.19
CA VAL A 49 -15.52 -4.24 1.35
C VAL A 49 -16.12 -2.88 1.75
N PHE A 50 -15.42 -1.78 1.49
CA PHE A 50 -15.90 -0.42 1.78
C PHE A 50 -16.39 0.35 0.55
N ALA A 51 -16.43 -0.27 -0.64
CA ALA A 51 -16.73 0.42 -1.89
C ALA A 51 -18.12 1.08 -1.91
N ASP A 52 -19.10 0.48 -1.24
CA ASP A 52 -20.48 0.98 -1.14
C ASP A 52 -20.60 2.24 -0.26
N ALA A 53 -19.59 2.51 0.58
CA ALA A 53 -19.50 3.70 1.42
C ALA A 53 -18.61 4.80 0.83
N LEU A 54 -18.08 4.61 -0.39
CA LEU A 54 -17.22 5.56 -1.10
C LEU A 54 -17.99 6.28 -2.21
N ASP A 55 -18.81 7.26 -1.84
CA ASP A 55 -19.60 8.04 -2.79
C ASP A 55 -18.73 8.74 -3.85
N GLY A 56 -19.12 8.61 -5.11
CA GLY A 56 -18.46 9.30 -6.23
C GLY A 56 -17.08 8.75 -6.61
N VAL A 57 -16.72 7.56 -6.13
CA VAL A 57 -15.49 6.85 -6.46
C VAL A 57 -15.80 5.75 -7.48
N ASP A 58 -15.03 5.66 -8.57
CA ASP A 58 -15.09 4.54 -9.51
C ASP A 58 -14.40 3.29 -8.91
N PRO A 59 -15.13 2.19 -8.63
CA PRO A 59 -14.54 0.99 -8.04
C PRO A 59 -13.46 0.33 -8.91
N LEU A 60 -13.59 0.40 -10.24
CA LEU A 60 -12.58 -0.19 -11.12
C LEU A 60 -11.27 0.61 -11.03
N LYS A 61 -11.37 1.94 -11.07
CA LYS A 61 -10.20 2.81 -10.93
C LYS A 61 -9.58 2.70 -9.54
N LEU A 62 -10.40 2.61 -8.49
CA LEU A 62 -9.95 2.36 -7.11
C LEU A 62 -9.09 1.10 -7.02
N LEU A 63 -9.57 -0.02 -7.58
CA LEU A 63 -8.82 -1.28 -7.60
C LEU A 63 -7.55 -1.20 -8.44
N LYS A 64 -7.59 -0.54 -9.60
CA LYS A 64 -6.39 -0.33 -10.42
C LYS A 64 -5.31 0.41 -9.64
N LEU A 65 -5.68 1.47 -8.90
CA LEU A 65 -4.76 2.21 -8.04
C LEU A 65 -4.17 1.30 -6.94
N CYS A 66 -4.98 0.52 -6.24
CA CYS A 66 -4.49 -0.44 -5.24
C CYS A 66 -3.48 -1.44 -5.84
N VAL A 67 -3.70 -1.94 -7.06
CA VAL A 67 -2.80 -2.92 -7.69
C VAL A 67 -1.46 -2.30 -8.09
N VAL A 68 -1.44 -1.03 -8.52
CA VAL A 68 -0.22 -0.41 -9.07
C VAL A 68 0.62 0.38 -8.07
N HIS A 69 0.05 0.75 -6.92
CA HIS A 69 0.63 1.77 -6.04
C HIS A 69 2.07 1.48 -5.58
N ASP A 70 2.39 0.22 -5.26
CA ASP A 70 3.70 -0.21 -4.81
C ASP A 70 4.50 -0.98 -5.89
N LEU A 71 4.09 -0.95 -7.17
CA LEU A 71 4.81 -1.66 -8.25
C LEU A 71 6.28 -1.23 -8.39
N GLY A 72 6.60 0.02 -8.03
CA GLY A 72 7.98 0.52 -8.02
C GLY A 72 8.90 -0.24 -7.05
N GLU A 73 8.36 -0.82 -5.99
CA GLU A 73 9.13 -1.54 -4.96
C GLU A 73 9.69 -2.88 -5.45
N ALA A 74 9.21 -3.40 -6.59
CA ALA A 74 9.63 -4.70 -7.12
C ALA A 74 11.15 -4.81 -7.40
N LEU A 75 11.81 -3.68 -7.69
CA LEU A 75 13.21 -3.66 -8.09
C LEU A 75 14.17 -3.38 -6.92
N HIS A 76 13.87 -2.37 -6.10
CA HIS A 76 14.74 -1.92 -5.01
C HIS A 76 14.14 -2.07 -3.60
N GLY A 77 12.95 -2.66 -3.47
CA GLY A 77 12.32 -3.02 -2.19
C GLY A 77 11.45 -1.93 -1.56
N ASP A 78 10.77 -2.30 -0.47
CA ASP A 78 9.97 -1.41 0.38
C ASP A 78 10.89 -0.59 1.30
N ILE A 79 10.55 0.68 1.48
CA ILE A 79 11.16 1.54 2.50
C ILE A 79 10.13 1.74 3.62
N PRO A 80 10.33 1.15 4.81
CA PRO A 80 9.38 1.21 5.91
C PRO A 80 8.97 2.64 6.25
N ALA A 81 7.69 2.81 6.61
CA ALA A 81 7.11 4.12 6.91
C ALA A 81 7.91 4.95 7.95
N VAL A 82 8.53 4.28 8.92
CA VAL A 82 9.36 4.89 9.97
C VAL A 82 10.69 5.45 9.44
N GLU A 83 11.19 4.93 8.31
CA GLU A 83 12.46 5.32 7.70
C GLU A 83 12.29 6.34 6.58
N GLN A 84 11.08 6.54 6.06
CA GLN A 84 10.83 7.38 4.87
C GLN A 84 11.35 8.82 5.00
N ALA A 85 11.40 9.39 6.20
CA ALA A 85 11.96 10.73 6.43
C ALA A 85 13.47 10.84 6.08
N ALA A 86 14.20 9.72 6.14
CA ALA A 86 15.60 9.64 5.74
C ALA A 86 15.79 9.41 4.22
N HIS A 87 14.70 9.17 3.48
CA HIS A 87 14.72 8.87 2.05
C HIS A 87 13.85 9.88 1.27
N PRO A 88 14.25 11.18 1.19
CA PRO A 88 13.46 12.21 0.52
C PRO A 88 13.24 11.93 -0.98
N ASP A 89 14.13 11.15 -1.59
CA ASP A 89 14.07 10.77 -3.00
C ASP A 89 13.31 9.45 -3.26
N LYS A 90 12.67 8.84 -2.24
CA LYS A 90 11.93 7.55 -2.36
C LYS A 90 10.99 7.53 -3.57
N SER A 91 10.09 8.51 -3.66
CA SER A 91 9.10 8.58 -4.73
C SER A 91 9.76 8.71 -6.11
N ALA A 92 10.83 9.50 -6.23
CA ALA A 92 11.57 9.61 -7.50
C ALA A 92 12.27 8.29 -7.88
N HIS A 93 12.77 7.54 -6.91
CA HIS A 93 13.38 6.23 -7.12
C HIS A 93 12.33 5.21 -7.58
N GLU A 94 11.22 5.08 -6.85
CA GLU A 94 10.12 4.17 -7.20
C GLU A 94 9.53 4.47 -8.56
N ARG A 95 9.42 5.75 -8.93
CA ARG A 95 8.98 6.13 -10.28
C ARG A 95 9.93 5.65 -11.36
N ARG A 96 11.26 5.73 -11.14
CA ARG A 96 12.26 5.20 -12.11
C ARG A 96 12.18 3.68 -12.21
N ASP A 97 11.92 3.01 -11.09
CA ASP A 97 11.78 1.57 -11.05
C ASP A 97 10.52 1.12 -11.79
N LEU A 98 9.40 1.82 -11.60
CA LEU A 98 8.17 1.59 -12.34
C LEU A 98 8.38 1.77 -13.85
N LEU A 99 9.09 2.82 -14.27
CA LEU A 99 9.42 3.04 -15.68
C LEU A 99 10.28 1.92 -16.26
N THR A 100 11.22 1.40 -15.46
CA THR A 100 12.05 0.25 -15.84
C THR A 100 11.22 -1.02 -15.96
N LEU A 101 10.38 -1.29 -14.96
CA LEU A 101 9.50 -2.46 -14.89
C LEU A 101 8.53 -2.50 -16.08
N THR A 102 7.96 -1.35 -16.44
CA THR A 102 6.94 -1.23 -17.50
C THR A 102 7.51 -1.00 -18.91
N ALA A 103 8.85 -0.89 -19.07
CA ALA A 103 9.50 -0.51 -20.32
C ALA A 103 9.16 -1.42 -21.52
N GLY A 104 8.92 -2.72 -21.26
CA GLY A 104 8.57 -3.69 -22.30
C GLY A 104 7.11 -3.65 -22.76
N LEU A 105 6.21 -3.01 -22.02
CA LEU A 105 4.78 -2.98 -22.35
C LEU A 105 4.49 -2.12 -23.58
N ASP A 106 3.34 -2.36 -24.21
CA ASP A 106 2.82 -1.44 -25.22
C ASP A 106 2.59 -0.05 -24.62
N ALA A 107 2.86 0.99 -25.41
CA ALA A 107 2.93 2.36 -24.92
C ALA A 107 1.65 2.80 -24.20
N ALA A 108 0.48 2.45 -24.73
CA ALA A 108 -0.80 2.80 -24.12
C ALA A 108 -0.96 2.19 -22.71
N LEU A 109 -0.66 0.90 -22.54
CA LEU A 109 -0.74 0.25 -21.23
C LEU A 109 0.33 0.77 -20.26
N ARG A 110 1.56 0.98 -20.74
CA ARG A 110 2.63 1.58 -19.92
C ARG A 110 2.21 2.94 -19.39
N ASP A 111 1.72 3.80 -20.27
CA ASP A 111 1.36 5.17 -19.94
C ASP A 111 0.15 5.19 -18.98
N GLU A 112 -0.80 4.25 -19.11
CA GLU A 112 -1.90 4.07 -18.14
C GLU A 112 -1.39 3.70 -16.74
N ILE A 113 -0.49 2.71 -16.63
CA ILE A 113 0.05 2.26 -15.34
C ILE A 113 0.84 3.40 -14.65
N VAL A 114 1.69 4.09 -15.41
CA VAL A 114 2.49 5.20 -14.88
C VAL A 114 1.58 6.36 -14.45
N ALA A 115 0.55 6.68 -15.22
CA ALA A 115 -0.41 7.73 -14.86
C ALA A 115 -1.19 7.40 -13.59
N LEU A 116 -1.61 6.15 -13.41
CA LEU A 116 -2.29 5.70 -12.18
C LEU A 116 -1.35 5.82 -10.97
N TRP A 117 -0.09 5.41 -11.11
CA TRP A 117 0.89 5.55 -10.03
C TRP A 117 1.15 7.02 -9.69
N ASP A 118 1.36 7.88 -10.68
CA ASP A 118 1.53 9.33 -10.49
C ASP A 118 0.30 9.96 -9.81
N GLU A 119 -0.91 9.51 -10.17
CA GLU A 119 -2.17 9.96 -9.57
C GLU A 119 -2.29 9.56 -8.09
N TYR A 120 -1.92 8.31 -7.76
CA TYR A 120 -1.84 7.81 -6.38
C TYR A 120 -0.88 8.65 -5.56
N GLU A 121 0.34 8.85 -6.05
CA GLU A 121 1.39 9.59 -5.35
C GLU A 121 1.00 11.03 -5.05
N GLN A 122 0.34 11.69 -5.99
CA GLN A 122 -0.14 13.06 -5.84
C GLN A 122 -1.46 13.17 -5.06
N ALA A 123 -2.12 12.03 -4.78
CA ALA A 123 -3.48 12.00 -4.24
C ALA A 123 -4.44 12.91 -5.04
N ALA A 124 -4.35 12.86 -6.37
CA ALA A 124 -4.93 13.87 -7.25
C ALA A 124 -6.43 13.70 -7.51
N SER A 125 -6.98 12.51 -7.29
CA SER A 125 -8.40 12.19 -7.50
C SER A 125 -9.09 11.72 -6.21
N PRO A 126 -10.43 11.65 -6.19
CA PRO A 126 -11.17 10.99 -5.11
C PRO A 126 -10.73 9.55 -4.88
N GLU A 127 -10.51 8.78 -5.94
CA GLU A 127 -10.02 7.39 -5.86
C GLU A 127 -8.62 7.33 -5.23
N ALA A 128 -7.68 8.17 -5.69
CA ALA A 128 -6.32 8.19 -5.18
C ALA A 128 -6.25 8.60 -3.71
N LYS A 129 -7.08 9.57 -3.29
CA LYS A 129 -7.23 9.95 -1.87
C LYS A 129 -7.81 8.81 -1.05
N ALA A 130 -8.79 8.08 -1.59
CA ALA A 130 -9.36 6.91 -0.93
C ALA A 130 -8.31 5.80 -0.77
N VAL A 131 -7.56 5.45 -1.83
CA VAL A 131 -6.48 4.45 -1.74
C VAL A 131 -5.39 4.90 -0.76
N LYS A 132 -4.96 6.18 -0.79
CA LYS A 132 -3.99 6.69 0.19
C LYS A 132 -4.48 6.61 1.63
N ALA A 133 -5.78 6.74 1.89
CA ALA A 133 -6.32 6.55 3.24
C ALA A 133 -6.40 5.07 3.62
N LEU A 134 -6.93 4.24 2.72
CA LEU A 134 -7.07 2.80 2.92
C LEU A 134 -5.72 2.10 3.10
N ASP A 135 -4.70 2.45 2.33
CA ASP A 135 -3.33 1.95 2.46
C ASP A 135 -2.77 2.12 3.88
N LYS A 136 -2.99 3.29 4.49
CA LYS A 136 -2.55 3.58 5.87
C LYS A 136 -3.37 2.81 6.89
N LEU A 137 -4.68 2.71 6.69
CA LEU A 137 -5.57 1.97 7.58
C LEU A 137 -5.28 0.47 7.54
N GLU A 138 -5.03 -0.08 6.35
CA GLU A 138 -4.62 -1.46 6.12
C GLU A 138 -3.32 -1.76 6.89
N THR A 139 -2.31 -0.90 6.74
CA THR A 139 -1.01 -1.05 7.41
C THR A 139 -1.19 -1.10 8.94
N ILE A 140 -1.98 -0.17 9.50
CA ILE A 140 -2.25 -0.12 10.95
C ILE A 140 -3.04 -1.35 11.40
N LEU A 141 -4.01 -1.80 10.60
CA LEU A 141 -4.76 -3.03 10.87
C LEU A 141 -3.82 -4.25 10.90
N GLN A 142 -2.87 -4.36 9.97
CA GLN A 142 -1.85 -5.41 10.00
C GLN A 142 -1.01 -5.35 11.26
N HIS A 143 -0.53 -4.16 11.64
CA HIS A 143 0.26 -3.97 12.85
C HIS A 143 -0.52 -4.41 14.10
N ASN A 144 -1.80 -4.06 14.23
CA ASN A 144 -2.61 -4.44 15.37
C ASN A 144 -2.89 -5.95 15.46
N GLN A 145 -3.05 -6.61 14.31
CA GLN A 145 -3.34 -8.05 14.21
C GLN A 145 -2.08 -8.94 14.29
N GLY A 146 -0.94 -8.42 13.86
CA GLY A 146 0.31 -9.15 13.71
C GLY A 146 0.94 -9.67 14.99
N ASP A 147 1.71 -10.75 14.91
CA ASP A 147 2.67 -11.11 15.97
C ASP A 147 4.00 -10.39 15.69
N ASN A 148 4.02 -9.09 16.00
CA ASN A 148 5.18 -8.25 15.73
C ASN A 148 6.30 -8.48 16.77
N PRO A 149 7.56 -8.18 16.40
CA PRO A 149 8.70 -8.23 17.32
C PRO A 149 8.48 -7.45 18.64
N PRO A 150 9.16 -7.84 19.74
CA PRO A 150 9.00 -7.18 21.04
C PRO A 150 9.32 -5.67 21.06
N ASP A 151 10.17 -5.21 20.14
CA ASP A 151 10.61 -3.82 19.99
C ASP A 151 9.76 -3.02 18.98
N PHE A 152 8.64 -3.58 18.50
CA PHE A 152 7.75 -2.91 17.56
C PHE A 152 7.10 -1.65 18.17
N ASP A 153 7.31 -0.49 17.53
CA ASP A 153 6.75 0.78 17.96
C ASP A 153 5.30 0.96 17.50
N TYR A 154 4.34 0.52 18.32
CA TYR A 154 2.93 0.74 18.07
C TYR A 154 2.53 2.23 18.15
N ALA A 155 3.27 3.07 18.90
CA ALA A 155 2.89 4.48 19.06
C ALA A 155 3.03 5.26 17.76
N PHE A 156 3.93 4.85 16.87
CA PHE A 156 4.05 5.40 15.50
C PHE A 156 2.72 5.40 14.75
N ASN A 157 1.91 4.33 14.88
CA ASN A 157 0.63 4.20 14.18
C ASN A 157 -0.33 5.35 14.49
N LEU A 158 -0.31 5.89 15.72
CA LEU A 158 -1.21 6.95 16.18
C LEU A 158 -0.99 8.29 15.47
N GLY A 159 0.20 8.51 14.90
CA GLY A 159 0.50 9.68 14.06
C GLY A 159 0.46 9.38 12.57
N TYR A 160 0.81 8.15 12.19
CA TYR A 160 0.95 7.74 10.80
C TYR A 160 -0.33 7.94 9.98
N GLY A 161 -0.20 8.51 8.79
CA GLY A 161 -1.30 8.61 7.82
C GLY A 161 -2.45 9.57 8.16
N ARG A 162 -2.42 10.29 9.30
CA ARG A 162 -3.51 11.19 9.75
C ARG A 162 -4.02 12.14 8.67
N ARG A 163 -3.11 12.77 7.91
CA ARG A 163 -3.46 13.70 6.82
C ARG A 163 -4.44 13.10 5.79
N HIS A 164 -4.41 11.79 5.60
CA HIS A 164 -5.26 11.06 4.65
C HIS A 164 -6.47 10.46 5.36
N THR A 165 -6.28 9.84 6.52
CA THR A 165 -7.36 9.17 7.26
C THR A 165 -8.36 10.17 7.86
N ASP A 166 -7.94 11.41 8.09
CA ASP A 166 -8.81 12.45 8.65
C ASP A 166 -9.65 13.16 7.58
N ALA A 167 -9.43 12.87 6.29
CA ALA A 167 -10.03 13.59 5.17
C ALA A 167 -11.53 13.30 4.97
N SER A 168 -12.04 12.17 5.44
CA SER A 168 -13.44 11.75 5.25
C SER A 168 -14.06 11.22 6.56
N PRO A 169 -15.38 11.39 6.78
CA PRO A 169 -16.07 10.81 7.93
C PRO A 169 -15.89 9.29 8.05
N LEU A 170 -15.94 8.57 6.93
CA LEU A 170 -15.76 7.11 6.91
C LEU A 170 -14.36 6.74 7.41
N PHE A 171 -13.32 7.36 6.83
CA PHE A 171 -11.94 7.03 7.20
C PHE A 171 -11.63 7.42 8.64
N ARG A 172 -12.20 8.52 9.16
CA ARG A 172 -12.10 8.85 10.59
C ARG A 172 -12.76 7.81 11.49
N ALA A 173 -13.89 7.27 11.08
CA ALA A 173 -14.57 6.22 11.85
C ALA A 173 -13.75 4.92 11.89
N ILE A 174 -13.24 4.46 10.74
CA ILE A 174 -12.34 3.30 10.68
C ILE A 174 -11.07 3.58 11.49
N ARG A 175 -10.51 4.79 11.34
CA ARG A 175 -9.32 5.24 12.06
C ARG A 175 -9.47 5.18 13.57
N ALA A 176 -10.61 5.63 14.09
CA ALA A 176 -10.89 5.60 15.53
C ALA A 176 -10.91 4.17 16.09
N ILE A 177 -11.42 3.21 15.32
CA ILE A 177 -11.43 1.79 15.70
C ILE A 177 -9.99 1.25 15.76
N VAL A 178 -9.23 1.41 14.68
CA VAL A 178 -7.86 0.88 14.65
C VAL A 178 -6.90 1.61 15.61
N ASP A 179 -7.12 2.89 15.91
CA ASP A 179 -6.37 3.61 16.95
C ASP A 179 -6.66 3.04 18.35
N ALA A 180 -7.91 2.64 18.64
CA ALA A 180 -8.27 2.01 19.92
C ALA A 180 -7.62 0.62 20.07
N ASP A 181 -7.55 -0.14 18.98
CA ASP A 181 -6.82 -1.41 18.94
C ASP A 181 -5.32 -1.19 19.17
N THR A 182 -4.73 -0.18 18.51
CA THR A 182 -3.32 0.21 18.72
C THR A 182 -3.05 0.57 20.19
N GLN A 183 -3.92 1.37 20.82
CA GLN A 183 -3.76 1.72 22.24
C GLN A 183 -3.80 0.48 23.13
N SER A 184 -4.68 -0.48 22.83
CA SER A 184 -4.77 -1.75 23.57
C SER A 184 -3.48 -2.57 23.47
N ARG A 185 -2.79 -2.54 22.32
CA ARG A 185 -1.48 -3.19 22.11
C ARG A 185 -0.38 -2.52 22.93
N ILE A 186 -0.33 -1.19 22.94
CA ILE A 186 0.62 -0.40 23.75
C ILE A 186 0.45 -0.73 25.24
N ASP A 187 -0.78 -0.69 25.74
CA ASP A 187 -1.08 -0.93 27.14
C ASP A 187 -0.76 -2.39 27.55
N ALA A 188 -0.97 -3.35 26.64
CA ALA A 188 -0.63 -4.75 26.87
C ALA A 188 0.90 -4.98 26.94
N GLY A 189 1.68 -4.27 26.13
CA GLY A 189 3.13 -4.27 26.19
C GLY A 189 3.65 -3.68 27.50
N ALA A 190 3.09 -2.53 27.92
CA ALA A 190 3.47 -1.86 29.17
C ALA A 190 3.19 -2.69 30.43
N ARG A 191 2.18 -3.57 30.41
CA ARG A 191 1.87 -4.49 31.52
C ARG A 191 2.80 -5.71 31.60
N ARG A 192 3.58 -5.99 30.55
CA ARG A 192 4.50 -7.14 30.46
C ARG A 192 5.96 -6.76 30.76
N ALA A 193 6.28 -5.47 30.72
CA ALA A 193 7.58 -4.91 31.07
C ALA A 193 7.69 -4.65 32.59
#